data_AF-A0A1G2Y2N0-F1
#
_entry.id   AF-A0A1G2Y2N0-F1
#
_cell.length_a   1.000
_cell.length_b   1.000
_cell.length_c   1.000
_cell.angle_alpha   90.00
_cell.angle_beta   90.00
_cell.angle_gamma   90.00
#
_symmetry.space_group_name_H-M   'P 1'
#
loop_
_entity.id
_entity.type
_entity.pdbx_description
1 polymer ?
#
loop_
_entity_poly.entity_id
_entity_poly.type
_entity_poly.pdbx_seq_one_letter_code
_entity_poly.pdbx_strand_id
1 'polypeptide(L)'
;MKAENPEIEKNQIEYDKINRCLSKIAPIVLLTLESTFAENGIEFKLVGKGLDSKYQLKKGSLECSMFLHNLFLEVATVDRDATPLKYNNRMDDNEMLLARIIEIVDSKLAPLLLLIAGKDADEIERLAKQSHPGYERFNITMLKDKNMSKSMIRKIEEGFMP
;
A
#
# COMPACT_ATOMS: atom_id res chain seq x y z
N MET A 1 -25.13 27.36 -22.23
CA MET A 1 -24.08 26.76 -21.38
C MET A 1 -24.78 26.06 -20.22
N LYS A 2 -24.64 24.73 -20.09
CA LYS A 2 -25.12 24.03 -18.90
C LYS A 2 -24.13 24.32 -17.77
N ALA A 3 -24.59 24.83 -16.65
CA ALA A 3 -23.76 24.92 -15.45
C ALA A 3 -23.36 23.49 -15.06
N GLU A 4 -22.07 23.21 -14.97
CA GLU A 4 -21.58 21.96 -14.42
C GLU A 4 -22.01 21.85 -12.95
N ASN A 5 -22.36 20.64 -12.51
CA ASN A 5 -22.82 20.41 -11.14
C ASN A 5 -21.68 20.76 -10.17
N PRO A 6 -21.87 21.69 -9.21
CA PRO A 6 -20.83 22.10 -8.27
C PRO A 6 -20.17 20.96 -7.49
N GLU A 7 -20.88 19.85 -7.31
CA GLU A 7 -20.36 18.64 -6.65
C GLU A 7 -19.35 17.88 -7.52
N ILE A 8 -19.55 17.86 -8.85
CA ILE A 8 -18.62 17.26 -9.81
C ILE A 8 -17.32 18.08 -9.85
N GLU A 9 -17.44 19.40 -9.89
CA GLU A 9 -16.30 20.32 -9.90
C GLU A 9 -15.48 20.19 -8.60
N LYS A 10 -16.15 20.11 -7.45
CA LYS A 10 -15.48 19.90 -6.15
C LYS A 10 -14.73 18.56 -6.09
N ASN A 11 -15.32 17.49 -6.60
CA ASN A 11 -14.65 16.18 -6.65
C ASN A 11 -13.44 16.22 -7.57
N GLN A 12 -13.53 16.88 -8.72
CA GLN A 12 -12.42 17.02 -9.66
C GLN A 12 -11.21 17.73 -9.02
N ILE A 13 -11.45 18.80 -8.25
CA ILE A 13 -10.39 19.50 -7.51
C ILE A 13 -9.66 18.56 -6.55
N GLU A 14 -10.37 17.70 -5.83
CA GLU A 14 -9.77 16.74 -4.91
C GLU A 14 -8.93 15.69 -5.65
N TYR A 15 -9.44 15.15 -6.77
CA TYR A 15 -8.68 14.23 -7.63
C TYR A 15 -7.41 14.87 -8.20
N ASP A 16 -7.46 16.14 -8.60
CA ASP A 16 -6.30 16.85 -9.13
C ASP A 16 -5.21 17.04 -8.08
N LYS A 17 -5.59 17.34 -6.83
CA LYS A 17 -4.64 17.41 -5.70
C LYS A 17 -4.01 16.05 -5.41
N ILE A 18 -4.82 14.99 -5.37
CA ILE A 18 -4.33 13.62 -5.20
C ILE A 18 -3.31 13.29 -6.29
N ASN A 19 -3.67 13.48 -7.57
CA ASN A 19 -2.78 13.18 -8.69
C ASN A 19 -1.47 13.99 -8.64
N ARG A 20 -1.55 15.27 -8.27
CA ARG A 20 -0.36 16.12 -8.11
C ARG A 20 0.54 15.61 -6.99
N CYS A 21 -0.03 15.25 -5.84
CA CYS A 21 0.73 14.64 -4.75
C CYS A 21 1.40 13.35 -5.24
N LEU A 22 0.62 12.42 -5.79
CA LEU A 22 1.09 11.12 -6.29
C LEU A 22 2.21 11.24 -7.33
N SER A 23 2.15 12.22 -8.24
CA SER A 23 3.20 12.43 -9.24
C SER A 23 4.58 12.74 -8.65
N LYS A 24 4.63 13.31 -7.44
CA LYS A 24 5.88 13.66 -6.74
C LYS A 24 6.44 12.47 -5.95
N ILE A 25 5.55 11.75 -5.26
CA ILE A 25 5.92 10.67 -4.33
C ILE A 25 6.11 9.33 -5.03
N ALA A 26 5.35 9.04 -6.09
CA ALA A 26 5.39 7.73 -6.73
C ALA A 26 6.81 7.32 -7.16
N PRO A 27 7.63 8.17 -7.82
CA PRO A 27 8.99 7.76 -8.20
C PRO A 27 9.86 7.37 -7.01
N ILE A 28 9.74 8.09 -5.88
CA ILE A 28 10.52 7.84 -4.66
C ILE A 28 10.09 6.51 -4.04
N VAL A 29 8.78 6.31 -3.86
CA VAL A 29 8.23 5.08 -3.29
C VAL A 29 8.58 3.88 -4.15
N LEU A 30 8.46 3.98 -5.47
CA LEU A 30 8.80 2.89 -6.39
C LEU A 30 10.29 2.54 -6.30
N LEU A 31 11.18 3.52 -6.34
CA LEU A 31 12.62 3.29 -6.22
C LEU A 31 12.99 2.60 -4.90
N THR A 32 12.41 3.06 -3.79
CA THR A 32 12.60 2.44 -2.47
C THR A 32 12.13 1.00 -2.48
N LEU A 33 10.93 0.73 -2.98
CA LEU A 33 10.37 -0.63 -3.07
C LEU A 33 11.26 -1.57 -3.88
N GLU A 34 11.65 -1.15 -5.09
CA GLU A 34 12.49 -1.96 -5.98
C GLU A 34 13.87 -2.23 -5.38
N SER A 35 14.48 -1.23 -4.75
CA SER A 35 15.75 -1.40 -4.03
C SER A 35 15.62 -2.41 -2.90
N THR A 36 14.57 -2.29 -2.10
CA THR A 36 14.31 -3.23 -1.00
C THR A 36 14.03 -4.65 -1.51
N PHE A 37 13.28 -4.82 -2.61
CA PHE A 37 13.07 -6.13 -3.20
C PHE A 37 14.40 -6.76 -3.66
N ALA A 38 15.23 -5.99 -4.37
CA ALA A 38 16.52 -6.44 -4.86
C ALA A 38 17.45 -6.86 -3.71
N GLU A 39 17.58 -6.03 -2.67
CA GLU A 39 18.39 -6.33 -1.48
C GLU A 39 17.94 -7.60 -0.75
N ASN A 40 16.65 -7.93 -0.81
CA ASN A 40 16.07 -9.10 -0.17
C ASN A 40 15.99 -10.32 -1.09
N GLY A 41 16.55 -10.25 -2.30
CA GLY A 41 16.50 -11.33 -3.29
C GLY A 41 15.08 -11.69 -3.71
N ILE A 42 14.17 -10.70 -3.75
CA ILE A 42 12.80 -10.83 -4.23
C ILE A 42 12.81 -10.50 -5.71
N GLU A 43 12.38 -11.43 -6.54
CA GLU A 43 12.12 -11.16 -7.95
C GLU A 43 10.87 -10.31 -8.07
N PHE A 44 10.92 -9.23 -8.85
CA PHE A 44 9.76 -8.35 -9.02
C PHE A 44 9.56 -7.95 -10.48
N LYS A 45 8.30 -7.73 -10.84
CA LYS A 45 7.89 -7.19 -12.14
C LYS A 45 6.76 -6.21 -11.96
N LEU A 46 6.93 -4.99 -12.47
CA LEU A 46 5.84 -4.04 -12.59
C LEU A 46 4.93 -4.44 -13.76
N VAL A 47 3.63 -4.54 -13.49
CA VAL A 47 2.59 -4.84 -14.48
C VAL A 47 1.41 -3.90 -14.28
N GLY A 48 0.68 -3.59 -15.36
CA GLY A 48 -0.40 -2.62 -15.35
C GLY A 48 0.06 -1.21 -15.74
N LYS A 49 -0.86 -0.24 -15.65
CA LYS A 49 -0.62 1.18 -15.95
C LYS A 49 -1.44 2.05 -15.00
N GLY A 50 -0.92 3.22 -14.64
CA GLY A 50 -1.63 4.18 -13.79
C GLY A 50 -2.00 3.56 -12.44
N LEU A 51 -3.26 3.70 -12.04
CA LEU A 51 -3.78 3.15 -10.79
C LEU A 51 -3.92 1.62 -10.81
N ASP A 52 -3.93 0.98 -11.98
CA ASP A 52 -3.95 -0.48 -12.05
C ASP A 52 -2.55 -1.11 -11.92
N SER A 53 -1.52 -0.28 -11.70
CA SER A 53 -0.15 -0.76 -11.56
C SER A 53 0.03 -1.61 -10.30
N LYS A 54 0.68 -2.74 -10.45
CA LYS A 54 1.02 -3.65 -9.36
C LYS A 54 2.40 -4.27 -9.56
N TYR A 55 3.07 -4.58 -8.46
CA TYR A 55 4.23 -5.47 -8.50
C TYR A 55 3.78 -6.92 -8.38
N GLN A 56 4.20 -7.75 -9.32
CA GLN A 56 4.25 -9.19 -9.13
C GLN A 56 5.57 -9.53 -8.45
N LEU A 57 5.49 -10.16 -7.27
CA LEU A 57 6.64 -10.49 -6.44
C LEU A 57 6.79 -12.00 -6.34
N LYS A 58 8.03 -12.48 -6.36
CA LYS A 58 8.36 -13.90 -6.21
C LYS A 58 9.60 -14.09 -5.35
N LYS A 59 9.54 -15.05 -4.44
CA LYS A 59 10.70 -15.52 -3.66
C LYS A 59 10.56 -17.01 -3.39
N GLY A 60 11.42 -17.83 -3.99
CA GLY A 60 11.28 -19.28 -3.94
C GLY A 60 9.95 -19.75 -4.55
N SER A 61 9.13 -20.45 -3.75
CA SER A 61 7.80 -20.91 -4.13
C SER A 61 6.68 -19.89 -3.92
N LEU A 62 6.96 -18.79 -3.23
CA LEU A 62 5.96 -17.79 -2.87
C LEU A 62 5.80 -16.76 -4.00
N GLU A 63 4.55 -16.54 -4.42
CA GLU A 63 4.17 -15.52 -5.40
C GLU A 63 3.04 -14.65 -4.85
N CYS A 64 3.15 -13.32 -4.99
CA CYS A 64 2.11 -12.39 -4.56
C CYS A 64 2.01 -11.16 -5.47
N SER A 65 0.95 -10.36 -5.27
CA SER A 65 0.73 -9.11 -5.99
C SER A 65 0.57 -7.95 -5.01
N MET A 66 1.38 -6.90 -5.18
CA MET A 66 1.27 -5.65 -4.43
C MET A 66 0.64 -4.57 -5.33
N PHE A 67 -0.58 -4.17 -5.01
CA PHE A 67 -1.30 -3.12 -5.76
C PHE A 67 -0.83 -1.74 -5.31
N LEU A 68 -0.27 -0.96 -6.23
CA LEU A 68 0.33 0.34 -5.92
C LEU A 68 -0.71 1.41 -5.63
N HIS A 69 -1.89 1.30 -6.23
CA HIS A 69 -2.96 2.27 -5.99
C HIS A 69 -3.40 2.37 -4.54
N ASN A 70 -3.56 1.22 -3.86
CA ASN A 70 -3.97 1.22 -2.45
C ASN A 70 -2.92 1.92 -1.57
N LEU A 71 -1.65 1.63 -1.84
CA LEU A 71 -0.51 2.26 -1.17
C LEU A 71 -0.51 3.77 -1.39
N PHE A 72 -0.69 4.21 -2.64
CA PHE A 72 -0.68 5.61 -3.02
C PHE A 72 -1.87 6.39 -2.46
N LEU A 73 -3.08 5.83 -2.51
CA LEU A 73 -4.24 6.47 -1.91
C LEU A 73 -4.09 6.64 -0.39
N GLU A 74 -3.49 5.67 0.30
CA GLU A 74 -3.21 5.77 1.74
C GLU A 74 -2.27 6.92 2.13
N VAL A 75 -1.39 7.31 1.21
CA VAL A 75 -0.55 8.49 1.36
C VAL A 75 -1.39 9.75 1.09
N ALA A 76 -2.04 9.81 -0.07
CA ALA A 76 -2.59 11.06 -0.59
C ALA A 76 -3.98 11.43 -0.04
N THR A 77 -4.69 10.50 0.61
CA THR A 77 -6.10 10.70 1.01
C THR A 77 -6.28 10.65 2.52
N VAL A 78 -7.35 11.28 3.01
CA VAL A 78 -7.77 11.18 4.41
C VAL A 78 -8.25 9.76 4.73
N ASP A 79 -9.01 9.19 3.81
CA ASP A 79 -9.51 7.82 3.85
C ASP A 79 -9.51 7.28 2.40
N ARG A 80 -8.80 6.17 2.18
CA ARG A 80 -8.66 5.55 0.86
C ARG A 80 -9.93 4.85 0.38
N ASP A 81 -10.82 4.50 1.30
CA ASP A 81 -12.06 3.77 1.02
C ASP A 81 -13.26 4.75 0.86
N ALA A 82 -13.05 6.04 1.07
CA ALA A 82 -14.10 7.06 1.00
C ALA A 82 -14.58 7.30 -0.45
N THR A 83 -15.88 7.49 -0.60
CA THR A 83 -16.50 7.93 -1.85
C THR A 83 -17.37 9.16 -1.58
N PRO A 84 -17.00 10.36 -2.07
CA PRO A 84 -15.81 10.67 -2.87
C PRO A 84 -14.52 10.67 -2.05
N LEU A 85 -13.40 10.43 -2.71
CA LEU A 85 -12.07 10.58 -2.10
C LEU A 85 -11.83 12.03 -1.70
N LYS A 86 -11.10 12.22 -0.59
CA LYS A 86 -10.69 13.54 -0.10
C LYS A 86 -9.18 13.57 0.03
N TYR A 87 -8.57 14.58 -0.57
CA TYR A 87 -7.14 14.83 -0.43
C TYR A 87 -6.80 15.16 1.02
N ASN A 88 -5.70 14.59 1.50
CA ASN A 88 -5.16 14.96 2.79
C ASN A 88 -4.29 16.21 2.63
N ASN A 89 -4.85 17.39 2.92
CA ASN A 89 -4.13 18.67 2.78
C ASN A 89 -2.84 18.73 3.63
N ARG A 90 -2.67 17.86 4.64
CA ARG A 90 -1.41 17.77 5.39
C ARG A 90 -0.24 17.27 4.54
N MET A 91 -0.51 16.65 3.39
CA MET A 91 0.52 16.16 2.47
C MET A 91 1.19 17.27 1.65
N ASP A 92 0.71 18.51 1.75
CA ASP A 92 1.41 19.68 1.21
C ASP A 92 2.63 20.06 2.08
N ASP A 93 2.67 19.59 3.32
CA ASP A 93 3.82 19.71 4.22
C ASP A 93 4.77 18.51 4.00
N ASN A 94 6.01 18.80 3.62
CA ASN A 94 7.01 17.78 3.32
C ASN A 94 7.37 16.91 4.53
N GLU A 95 7.38 17.45 5.75
CA GLU A 95 7.67 16.66 6.96
C GLU A 95 6.54 15.68 7.25
N MET A 96 5.30 16.14 7.11
CA MET A 96 4.11 15.28 7.27
C MET A 96 4.04 14.21 6.17
N LEU A 97 4.36 14.58 4.94
CA LEU A 97 4.43 13.65 3.82
C LEU A 97 5.49 12.57 4.05
N LEU A 98 6.70 12.94 4.46
CA LEU A 98 7.77 12.00 4.79
C LEU A 98 7.39 11.09 5.95
N ALA A 99 6.82 11.64 7.03
CA ALA A 99 6.36 10.86 8.17
C ALA A 99 5.31 9.83 7.75
N ARG A 100 4.37 10.21 6.87
CA ARG A 100 3.33 9.30 6.35
C ARG A 100 3.90 8.20 5.47
N ILE A 101 4.90 8.51 4.63
CA ILE A 101 5.60 7.50 3.83
C ILE A 101 6.31 6.50 4.75
N ILE A 102 7.03 6.98 5.76
CA ILE A 102 7.73 6.12 6.73
C ILE A 102 6.74 5.21 7.45
N GLU A 103 5.62 5.77 7.94
CA GLU A 103 4.55 5.00 8.59
C GLU A 103 4.04 3.87 7.68
N ILE A 104 3.82 4.16 6.40
CA ILE A 104 3.37 3.17 5.43
C ILE A 104 4.45 2.12 5.14
N VAL A 105 5.72 2.51 5.05
CA VAL A 105 6.83 1.58 4.88
C VAL A 105 6.90 0.61 6.06
N ASP A 106 6.86 1.14 7.28
CA ASP A 106 7.02 0.35 8.50
C ASP A 106 5.80 -0.54 8.78
N SER A 107 4.59 -0.01 8.57
CA SER A 107 3.35 -0.74 8.85
C SER A 107 2.90 -1.66 7.70
N LYS A 108 3.26 -1.39 6.44
CA LYS A 108 2.71 -2.15 5.30
C LYS A 108 3.76 -2.90 4.51
N LEU A 109 4.88 -2.24 4.21
CA LEU A 109 5.89 -2.81 3.33
C LEU A 109 6.83 -3.73 4.09
N ALA A 110 7.34 -3.33 5.25
CA ALA A 110 8.23 -4.16 6.07
C ALA A 110 7.61 -5.52 6.45
N PRO A 111 6.35 -5.61 6.92
CA PRO A 111 5.78 -6.89 7.28
C PRO A 111 5.48 -7.76 6.04
N LEU A 112 5.19 -7.16 4.88
CA LEU A 112 5.03 -7.88 3.61
C LEU A 112 6.35 -8.46 3.13
N LEU A 113 7.46 -7.73 3.28
CA LEU A 113 8.80 -8.21 2.96
C LEU A 113 9.21 -9.37 3.87
N LEU A 114 8.88 -9.30 5.17
CA LEU A 114 9.10 -10.41 6.10
C LEU A 114 8.29 -11.64 5.69
N LEU A 115 7.02 -11.46 5.31
CA LEU A 115 6.16 -12.55 4.83
C LEU A 115 6.76 -13.22 3.59
N ILE A 116 7.19 -12.42 2.60
CA ILE A 116 7.85 -12.91 1.38
C ILE A 116 9.18 -13.60 1.72
N ALA A 117 9.88 -13.17 2.77
CA ALA A 117 11.09 -13.82 3.26
C ALA A 117 10.84 -15.14 4.01
N GLY A 118 9.59 -15.60 4.12
CA GLY A 118 9.22 -16.85 4.77
C GLY A 118 9.22 -16.78 6.29
N LYS A 119 9.14 -15.56 6.86
CA LYS A 119 8.93 -15.37 8.30
C LYS A 119 7.53 -15.81 8.69
N ASP A 120 7.41 -16.31 9.93
CA ASP A 120 6.13 -16.75 10.47
C ASP A 120 5.15 -15.57 10.63
N ALA A 121 3.89 -15.78 10.27
CA ALA A 121 2.87 -14.73 10.28
C ALA A 121 2.60 -14.18 11.69
N ASP A 122 2.70 -15.01 12.73
CA ASP A 122 2.50 -14.57 14.11
C ASP A 122 3.71 -13.74 14.59
N GLU A 123 4.93 -14.05 14.11
CA GLU A 123 6.13 -13.21 14.32
C GLU A 123 5.96 -11.83 13.66
N ILE A 124 5.44 -11.80 12.43
CA ILE A 124 5.19 -10.58 11.66
C ILE A 124 4.12 -9.70 12.34
N GLU A 125 3.01 -10.30 12.76
CA GLU A 125 1.93 -9.59 13.47
C GLU A 125 2.44 -8.96 14.78
N ARG A 126 3.24 -9.71 15.53
CA ARG A 126 3.86 -9.23 16.77
C ARG A 126 4.80 -8.04 16.49
N LEU A 127 5.64 -8.12 15.47
CA LEU A 127 6.54 -7.03 15.08
C LEU A 127 5.77 -5.78 14.63
N ALA A 128 4.72 -5.95 13.83
CA ALA A 128 3.87 -4.85 13.38
C ALA A 128 3.19 -4.13 14.56
N LYS A 129 2.64 -4.87 15.53
CA LYS A 129 2.02 -4.32 16.74
C LYS A 129 3.02 -3.61 17.66
N GLN A 130 4.26 -4.10 17.73
CA GLN A 130 5.32 -3.47 18.52
C GLN A 130 5.81 -2.16 17.90
N SER A 131 5.94 -2.13 16.58
CA SER A 131 6.41 -0.94 15.87
C SER A 131 5.34 0.14 15.77
N HIS A 132 4.05 -0.23 15.59
CA HIS A 132 2.96 0.73 15.38
C HIS A 132 1.72 0.36 16.23
N PRO A 133 1.56 0.92 17.44
CA PRO A 133 0.45 0.58 18.36
C PRO A 133 -0.96 0.92 17.84
N GLY A 134 -1.07 1.75 16.80
CA GLY A 134 -2.33 2.15 16.14
C GLY A 134 -2.63 1.41 14.83
N TYR A 135 -2.06 0.22 14.65
CA TYR A 135 -2.12 -0.55 13.42
C TYR A 135 -3.55 -0.95 13.03
N GLU A 136 -4.10 -0.31 12.00
CA GLU A 136 -5.36 -0.72 11.36
C GLU A 136 -5.13 -1.16 9.91
N ARG A 137 -5.51 -2.42 9.64
CA ARG A 137 -5.70 -3.08 8.34
C ARG A 137 -4.44 -3.40 7.53
N PHE A 138 -4.15 -4.71 7.49
CA PHE A 138 -3.20 -5.35 6.59
C PHE A 138 -3.96 -6.26 5.60
N ASN A 139 -4.33 -5.75 4.43
CA ASN A 139 -4.91 -6.55 3.34
C ASN A 139 -3.79 -6.91 2.36
N ILE A 140 -3.12 -8.04 2.57
CA ILE A 140 -2.29 -8.65 1.53
C ILE A 140 -3.19 -9.63 0.78
N THR A 141 -3.21 -9.61 -0.55
CA THR A 141 -3.80 -10.71 -1.33
C THR A 141 -2.70 -11.66 -1.77
N MET A 142 -2.52 -12.76 -1.03
CA MET A 142 -1.55 -13.81 -1.36
C MET A 142 -2.10 -14.72 -2.46
N LEU A 143 -1.36 -14.90 -3.55
CA LEU A 143 -1.73 -15.84 -4.60
C LEU A 143 -1.18 -17.22 -4.27
N LYS A 144 -1.93 -17.95 -3.43
CA LYS A 144 -1.82 -19.40 -3.10
C LYS A 144 -0.40 -20.00 -3.10
N ASP A 145 0.16 -20.16 -1.90
CA ASP A 145 1.02 -21.32 -1.63
C ASP A 145 0.13 -22.52 -1.27
N LYS A 146 0.35 -23.68 -1.90
CA LYS A 146 -0.38 -24.93 -1.58
C LYS A 146 -0.04 -25.46 -0.18
N ASN A 147 1.01 -24.95 0.46
CA ASN A 147 1.44 -25.32 1.81
C ASN A 147 1.04 -24.29 2.89
N MET A 148 0.41 -23.17 2.53
CA MET A 148 -0.13 -22.24 3.52
C MET A 148 -1.33 -22.88 4.21
N SER A 149 -1.34 -22.86 5.55
CA SER A 149 -2.46 -23.37 6.31
C SER A 149 -3.73 -22.56 5.98
N LYS A 150 -4.89 -23.23 5.95
CA LYS A 150 -6.17 -22.57 5.64
C LYS A 150 -6.49 -21.42 6.60
N SER A 151 -5.99 -21.43 7.83
CA SER A 151 -6.15 -20.33 8.78
C SER A 151 -5.32 -19.10 8.40
N MET A 152 -4.14 -19.31 7.80
CA MET A 152 -3.24 -18.23 7.34
C MET A 152 -3.77 -17.54 6.08
N ILE A 153 -4.32 -18.30 5.12
CA ILE A 153 -5.01 -17.74 3.94
C ILE A 153 -6.18 -16.85 4.38
N ARG A 154 -6.99 -17.33 5.34
CA ARG A 154 -8.16 -16.62 5.85
C ARG A 154 -7.82 -15.30 6.55
N LYS A 155 -6.80 -15.26 7.42
CA LYS A 155 -6.35 -14.02 8.09
C LYS A 155 -5.82 -12.96 7.12
N ILE A 156 -5.26 -13.41 6.00
CA ILE A 156 -4.70 -12.55 4.94
C ILE A 156 -5.81 -11.99 4.04
N GLU A 157 -6.79 -12.81 3.67
CA GLU A 157 -7.95 -12.41 2.86
C GLU A 157 -8.96 -11.53 3.62
N GLU A 158 -9.17 -11.79 4.91
CA GLU A 158 -10.08 -11.00 5.77
C GLU A 158 -9.43 -9.70 6.28
N GLY A 159 -8.13 -9.53 6.05
CA GLY A 159 -7.31 -8.51 6.70
C GLY A 159 -7.03 -8.88 8.15
N PHE A 160 -5.78 -8.69 8.60
CA PHE A 160 -5.47 -8.82 10.04
C PHE A 160 -6.26 -7.74 10.79
N MET A 161 -7.38 -8.12 11.38
CA MET A 161 -8.17 -7.30 12.31
C MET A 161 -7.90 -7.76 13.76
N PRO A 162 -8.00 -6.85 14.75
CA PRO A 162 -8.16 -7.25 16.15
C PRO A 162 -9.41 -8.10 16.37
#